data_AF-A0A2V9A4N2-F1
#
_entry.id   AF-A0A2V9A4N2-F1
#
_cell.length_a   1.000
_cell.length_b   1.000
_cell.length_c   1.000
_cell.angle_alpha   90.00
_cell.angle_beta   90.00
_cell.angle_gamma   90.00
#
_symmetry.space_group_name_H-M   'P 1'
#
loop_
_entity.id
_entity.type
_entity.pdbx_description
1 polymer ?
#
loop_
_entity_poly.entity_id
_entity_poly.type
_entity_poly.pdbx_seq_one_letter_code
_entity_poly.pdbx_strand_id
1 'polypeptide(L)' 'MDGNEKQFRFQDFEIWKKAASLSSPLFELADELDSKRLYRFAEQLRSATLSITNNIAWPVK' A
#
# COMPACT_ATOMS: atom_id res chain seq x y z
N MET A 1 19.24 22.15 10.08
CA MET A 1 18.89 20.79 10.55
C MET A 1 18.74 19.95 9.30
N ASP A 2 19.84 19.39 8.82
CA ASP A 2 19.85 18.58 7.59
C ASP A 2 19.54 17.14 7.99
N GLY A 3 18.24 16.86 8.13
CA GLY A 3 17.73 15.52 8.32
C GLY A 3 17.79 14.81 6.98
N ASN A 4 18.96 14.28 6.63
CA ASN A 4 19.11 13.37 5.51
C ASN A 4 18.45 12.03 5.89
N GLU A 5 17.12 12.04 5.97
CA GLU A 5 16.31 10.82 5.96
C GLU A 5 16.68 10.10 4.67
N LYS A 6 17.27 8.91 4.77
CA LYS A 6 17.57 8.07 3.62
C LYS A 6 16.25 7.75 2.91
N GLN A 7 15.90 8.58 1.93
CA GLN A 7 14.74 8.37 1.09
C GLN A 7 15.02 7.16 0.21
N PHE A 8 14.15 6.16 0.26
CA PHE A 8 14.31 4.99 -0.57
C PHE A 8 14.00 5.39 -2.02
N ARG A 9 14.82 4.96 -3.00
CA ARG A 9 14.67 5.35 -4.41
C ARG A 9 13.28 5.05 -5.00
N PHE A 10 12.57 4.05 -4.47
CA PHE A 10 11.21 3.73 -4.93
C PHE A 10 10.19 4.81 -4.58
N GLN A 11 10.45 5.64 -3.56
CA GLN A 11 9.52 6.70 -3.12
C GLN A 11 9.41 7.82 -4.17
N ASP A 12 10.38 7.94 -5.07
CA ASP A 12 10.34 8.87 -6.20
C ASP A 12 9.46 8.36 -7.36
N PHE A 13 9.18 7.06 -7.42
CA PHE A 13 8.42 6.50 -8.53
C PHE A 13 6.96 6.97 -8.49
N GLU A 14 6.51 7.64 -9.55
CA GLU A 14 5.12 8.09 -9.68
C GLU A 14 4.13 6.92 -9.60
N ILE A 15 4.49 5.75 -10.12
CA ILE A 15 3.66 4.55 -9.99
C ILE A 15 3.54 4.07 -8.54
N TRP A 16 4.62 4.19 -7.75
CA TRP A 16 4.60 3.86 -6.32
C TRP A 16 3.73 4.86 -5.54
N LYS A 17 3.87 6.16 -5.82
CA LYS A 17 3.04 7.21 -5.19
C LYS A 17 1.55 7.01 -5.48
N LYS A 18 1.20 6.66 -6.72
CA LYS A 18 -0.18 6.31 -7.10
C LYS A 18 -0.69 5.05 -6.41
N ALA A 19 0.15 4.03 -6.25
CA ALA A 19 -0.21 2.84 -5.50
C ALA A 19 -0.41 3.15 -4.01
N ALA A 20 0.47 3.96 -3.41
CA ALA A 20 0.37 4.39 -2.02
C ALA A 20 -0.87 5.22 -1.75
N SER A 21 -1.25 6.13 -2.67
CA SER A 21 -2.49 6.89 -2.54
C SER A 21 -3.75 6.03 -2.69
N LEU A 22 -3.68 4.94 -3.47
CA LEU A 22 -4.76 3.97 -3.59
C LEU A 22 -4.93 3.11 -2.33
N SER A 23 -3.89 2.95 -1.52
CA SER A 23 -3.95 2.08 -0.32
C SER A 23 -5.00 2.55 0.69
N SER A 24 -5.15 3.87 0.92
CA SER A 24 -6.13 4.38 1.91
C SER A 24 -7.57 3.97 1.59
N PRO A 25 -8.14 4.30 0.40
CA PRO A 25 -9.51 3.91 0.09
C PRO A 25 -9.69 2.38 0.01
N LEU A 26 -8.66 1.60 -0.33
CA LEU A 26 -8.75 0.14 -0.34
C LEU A 26 -8.79 -0.46 1.08
N PHE A 27 -8.07 0.14 2.04
CA PHE A 27 -8.16 -0.27 3.44
C PHE A 27 -9.50 0.11 4.06
N GLU A 28 -10.02 1.30 3.76
CA GLU A 28 -11.38 1.72 4.16
C GLU A 28 -12.43 0.73 3.64
N LEU A 29 -12.34 0.35 2.37
CA LEU A 29 -13.21 -0.69 1.80
C LEU A 29 -13.04 -2.04 2.49
N ALA A 30 -11.81 -2.43 2.84
CA ALA A 30 -11.58 -3.67 3.56
C ALA A 30 -12.21 -3.66 4.96
N ASP A 31 -12.16 -2.54 5.67
CA ASP A 31 -12.80 -2.36 6.98
C ASP A 31 -14.33 -2.40 6.86
N GLU A 32 -14.90 -1.83 5.81
CA GLU A 32 -16.32 -1.97 5.50
C GLU A 32 -16.72 -3.44 5.26
N LEU A 33 -15.94 -4.18 4.46
CA LEU A 33 -16.18 -5.60 4.19
C LEU A 33 -16.10 -6.42 5.48
N ASP A 34 -15.15 -6.10 6.35
CA ASP A 34 -14.96 -6.74 7.65
C ASP A 34 -16.18 -6.52 8.57
N SER A 35 -16.70 -5.28 8.62
CA SER A 35 -17.90 -4.94 9.38
C SER A 35 -19.16 -5.70 8.90
N LYS A 36 -19.19 -6.04 7.60
CA LYS A 36 -20.24 -6.85 6.95
C LYS A 36 -20.03 -8.36 7.11
N ARG A 37 -19.04 -8.78 7.91
CA ARG A 37 -18.64 -10.19 8.14
C ARG A 37 -18.12 -10.91 6.89
N LEU A 38 -17.64 -10.16 5.89
CA LEU A 38 -17.01 -10.71 4.68
C LEU A 38 -15.51 -10.94 4.92
N TYR A 39 -15.18 -11.63 6.01
CA TYR A 39 -13.83 -11.69 6.59
C TYR A 39 -12.74 -12.10 5.60
N ARG A 40 -12.97 -13.18 4.84
CA ARG A 40 -11.99 -13.67 3.85
C ARG A 40 -11.73 -12.66 2.75
N PHE A 41 -12.77 -11.95 2.31
CA PHE A 41 -12.62 -10.96 1.26
C PHE A 41 -11.89 -9.72 1.81
N ALA A 42 -12.24 -9.25 3.01
CA ALA A 42 -11.52 -8.17 3.67
C ALA A 42 -10.03 -8.49 3.84
N GLU A 43 -9.68 -9.69 4.32
CA GLU A 43 -8.30 -10.13 4.50
C GLU A 43 -7.51 -10.17 3.18
N GLN A 44 -8.11 -10.75 2.13
CA GLN A 44 -7.50 -10.83 0.81
C GLN A 44 -7.29 -9.43 0.20
N LEU A 45 -8.26 -8.52 0.38
CA LEU A 45 -8.15 -7.15 -0.10
C LEU A 45 -7.01 -6.40 0.61
N ARG A 46 -6.88 -6.53 1.93
CA ARG A 46 -5.76 -5.94 2.70
C ARG A 46 -4.41 -6.46 2.19
N SER A 47 -4.32 -7.77 1.98
CA SER A 47 -3.09 -8.42 1.51
C SER A 47 -2.71 -7.98 0.10
N ALA A 48 -3.68 -7.93 -0.83
CA ALA A 48 -3.47 -7.45 -2.18
C ALA A 48 -3.03 -5.98 -2.20
N THR A 49 -3.66 -5.13 -1.37
CA THR A 49 -3.34 -3.70 -1.25
C THR A 49 -1.88 -3.48 -0.86
N LEU A 50 -1.40 -4.17 0.18
CA LEU A 50 0.00 -4.12 0.60
C LEU A 50 0.97 -4.66 -0.47
N SER A 51 0.55 -5.70 -1.20
CA SER A 51 1.38 -6.33 -2.22
C SER A 51 1.72 -5.38 -3.38
N ILE A 52 0.81 -4.47 -3.76
CA ILE A 52 1.05 -3.53 -4.87
C ILE A 52 2.28 -2.65 -4.59
N THR A 53 2.30 -1.95 -3.45
CA THR A 53 3.42 -1.06 -3.09
C THR A 53 4.71 -1.85 -2.85
N ASN A 54 4.62 -3.03 -2.24
CA ASN A 54 5.79 -3.89 -1.99
C ASN A 54 6.42 -4.38 -3.30
N ASN A 55 5.62 -4.80 -4.28
CA ASN A 55 6.14 -5.26 -5.58
C ASN A 55 6.72 -4.13 -6.41
N ILE A 56 6.26 -2.89 -6.24
CA ILE A 56 6.87 -1.72 -6.90
C ILE A 56 8.18 -1.33 -6.20
N ALA A 57 8.25 -1.46 -4.87
CA ALA A 57 9.46 -1.20 -4.10
C ALA A 57 10.57 -2.24 -4.36
N TRP A 58 10.21 -3.44 -4.82
CA TRP A 58 11.11 -4.54 -5.17
C TRP A 58 11.39 -4.50 -6.69
N PRO A 59 12.57 -4.14 -7.22
CA PRO A 59 13.93 -4.39 -6.74
C PRO A 59 14.81 -3.14 -6.88
N VAL A 60 14.88 -2.31 -5.86
CA VAL A 60 15.88 -1.24 -5.82
C VAL A 60 17.22 -1.85 -5.38
N LYS A 61 17.99 -2.39 -6.34
CA LYS A 61 19.44 -2.61 -6.20
C LYS A 61 20.18 -1.28 -6.31
#